data_AF-A0A958L8V5-F1
#
_entry.id   AF-A0A958L8V5-F1
#
_cell.length_a   1.000
_cell.length_b   1.000
_cell.length_c   1.000
_cell.angle_alpha   90.00
_cell.angle_beta   90.00
_cell.angle_gamma   90.00
#
_symmetry.space_group_name_H-M   'P 1'
#
loop_
_entity.id
_entity.type
_entity.pdbx_description
1 polymer ?
#
loop_
_entity_poly.entity_id
_entity_poly.type
_entity_poly.pdbx_seq_one_letter_code
_entity_poly.pdbx_strand_id
1 'polypeptide(L)'
;MMSIELKIRNLLNEGKDIADIADTLLYISVSKKTKRTDLYSIAQFFILTGLYKDLFRQFPRRFFEKELIAWPHFVEILMLNHIKINHPIVEAIFEGSKATKAQKYLALNKKWQVYDIRMQNIRTQLWDKMQTHLENMKEVLKQKIEFLKNQRLINDEKKAFEKYMQLFPEDESINTLFNDFKERQARNIINRKLEQRKLKDIGLFTNLDIDEEEEK
;
A
#
# COMPACT_ATOMS: atom_id res chain seq x y z
N MET A 1 13.36 -6.82 7.63
CA MET A 1 13.86 -7.09 6.26
C MET A 1 13.57 -5.86 5.43
N MET A 2 14.58 -5.20 4.88
CA MET A 2 14.42 -3.98 4.08
C MET A 2 13.65 -4.30 2.79
N SER A 3 12.71 -3.43 2.38
CA SER A 3 12.00 -3.57 1.10
C SER A 3 12.99 -3.54 -0.06
N ILE A 4 12.80 -4.38 -1.08
CA ILE A 4 13.67 -4.38 -2.26
C ILE A 4 13.64 -3.03 -2.98
N GLU A 5 12.51 -2.32 -2.95
CA GLU A 5 12.37 -0.98 -3.54
C GLU A 5 13.28 0.02 -2.84
N LEU A 6 13.37 -0.06 -1.51
CA LEU A 6 14.27 0.78 -0.72
C LEU A 6 15.74 0.43 -1.03
N LYS A 7 16.04 -0.86 -1.23
CA LYS A 7 17.38 -1.28 -1.65
C LYS A 7 17.74 -0.74 -3.04
N ILE A 8 16.83 -0.84 -4.01
CA ILE A 8 17.01 -0.26 -5.36
C ILE A 8 17.27 1.24 -5.24
N ARG A 9 16.45 1.96 -4.47
CA ARG A 9 16.60 3.40 -4.23
C ARG A 9 17.98 3.74 -3.63
N ASN A 10 18.42 2.99 -2.62
CA ASN A 10 19.71 3.23 -1.98
C ASN A 10 20.88 3.00 -2.97
N LEU A 11 20.84 1.92 -3.75
CA LEU A 11 21.86 1.63 -4.75
C LEU A 11 21.94 2.71 -5.84
N LEU A 12 20.79 3.24 -6.27
CA LEU A 12 20.72 4.35 -7.22
C LEU A 12 21.29 5.65 -6.62
N ASN A 13 20.96 5.94 -5.35
CA ASN A 13 21.47 7.12 -4.65
C ASN A 13 22.98 7.05 -4.37
N GLU A 14 23.53 5.85 -4.23
CA GLU A 14 24.97 5.59 -4.10
C GLU A 14 25.74 5.83 -5.42
N GLY A 15 25.05 6.12 -6.53
CA GLY A 15 25.67 6.38 -7.83
C GLY A 15 26.27 5.14 -8.49
N LYS A 16 25.79 3.94 -8.12
CA LYS A 16 26.24 2.68 -8.74
C LYS A 16 25.77 2.59 -10.18
N ASP A 17 26.57 1.91 -11.01
CA ASP A 17 26.20 1.65 -12.38
C ASP A 17 24.96 0.75 -12.46
N ILE A 18 24.12 0.99 -13.46
CA ILE A 18 22.84 0.28 -13.61
C ILE A 18 23.07 -1.22 -13.82
N ALA A 19 24.15 -1.62 -14.51
CA ALA A 19 24.48 -3.03 -14.71
C ALA A 19 24.84 -3.72 -13.39
N ASP A 20 25.64 -3.08 -12.54
CA ASP A 20 26.01 -3.62 -11.22
C ASP A 20 24.79 -3.80 -10.31
N ILE A 21 23.86 -2.84 -10.36
CA ILE A 21 22.57 -2.93 -9.65
C ILE A 21 21.78 -4.12 -10.20
N ALA A 22 21.70 -4.26 -11.52
CA ALA A 22 20.98 -5.35 -12.17
C ALA A 22 21.53 -6.72 -11.76
N ASP A 23 22.84 -6.92 -11.75
CA ASP A 23 23.48 -8.16 -11.32
C ASP A 23 23.15 -8.49 -9.86
N THR A 24 23.21 -7.48 -8.98
CA THR A 24 22.81 -7.60 -7.58
C THR A 24 21.35 -8.04 -7.45
N LEU A 25 20.44 -7.45 -8.22
CA LEU A 25 19.01 -7.77 -8.19
C LEU A 25 18.71 -9.15 -8.80
N LEU A 26 19.42 -9.53 -9.87
CA LEU A 26 19.35 -10.85 -10.48
C LEU A 26 19.72 -11.93 -9.47
N TYR A 27 20.86 -11.76 -8.78
CA TYR A 27 21.30 -12.67 -7.73
C TYR A 27 20.25 -12.82 -6.62
N ILE A 28 19.67 -11.70 -6.17
CA ILE A 28 18.59 -11.73 -5.17
C ILE A 28 17.39 -12.51 -5.71
N SER A 29 16.99 -12.27 -6.97
CA SER A 29 15.80 -12.88 -7.57
C SER A 29 15.86 -14.41 -7.64
N VAL A 30 17.06 -14.98 -7.77
CA VAL A 30 17.30 -16.43 -7.82
C VAL A 30 17.26 -17.05 -6.42
N SER A 31 17.39 -16.25 -5.36
CA SER A 31 17.31 -16.76 -4.00
C SER A 31 15.91 -17.28 -3.67
N LYS A 32 15.84 -18.46 -3.03
CA LYS A 32 14.57 -19.10 -2.60
C LYS A 32 13.74 -18.27 -1.61
N LYS A 33 14.29 -17.18 -1.07
CA LYS A 33 13.63 -16.29 -0.10
C LYS A 33 12.91 -15.11 -0.76
N THR A 34 12.99 -14.97 -2.08
CA THR A 34 12.39 -13.85 -2.82
C THR A 34 10.87 -13.90 -2.75
N LYS A 35 10.25 -12.85 -2.22
CA LYS A 35 8.80 -12.71 -2.23
C LYS A 35 8.32 -12.25 -3.60
N ARG A 36 7.04 -12.51 -3.89
CA ARG A 36 6.42 -12.07 -5.16
C ARG A 36 6.51 -10.57 -5.38
N THR A 37 6.25 -9.77 -4.34
CA THR A 37 6.36 -8.30 -4.38
C THR A 37 7.78 -7.87 -4.74
N ASP A 38 8.77 -8.57 -4.18
CA ASP A 38 10.17 -8.24 -4.43
C ASP A 38 10.55 -8.58 -5.87
N LEU A 39 10.15 -9.76 -6.35
CA LEU A 39 10.36 -10.18 -7.75
C LEU A 39 9.72 -9.20 -8.73
N TYR A 40 8.56 -8.63 -8.41
CA TYR A 40 7.89 -7.66 -9.27
C TYR A 40 8.62 -6.33 -9.31
N SER A 41 9.10 -5.86 -8.17
CA SER A 41 9.90 -4.63 -8.10
C SER A 41 11.21 -4.77 -8.87
N ILE A 42 11.85 -5.94 -8.74
CA ILE A 42 13.03 -6.31 -9.55
C ILE A 42 12.65 -6.29 -11.03
N ALA A 43 11.58 -6.99 -11.41
CA ALA A 43 11.16 -7.07 -12.80
C ALA A 43 10.85 -5.70 -13.42
N GLN A 44 10.19 -4.82 -12.65
CA GLN A 44 9.90 -3.45 -13.04
C GLN A 44 11.19 -2.65 -13.28
N PHE A 45 12.19 -2.79 -12.40
CA PHE A 45 13.49 -2.15 -12.57
C PHE A 45 14.16 -2.55 -13.91
N PHE A 46 14.19 -3.85 -14.23
CA PHE A 46 14.76 -4.35 -15.49
C PHE A 46 14.02 -3.82 -16.73
N ILE A 47 12.69 -3.69 -16.66
CA ILE A 47 11.91 -3.12 -17.76
C ILE A 47 12.23 -1.62 -17.93
N LEU A 48 12.22 -0.85 -16.84
CA LEU A 48 12.43 0.60 -16.89
C LEU A 48 13.85 1.01 -17.30
N THR A 49 14.84 0.18 -16.98
CA THR A 49 16.24 0.43 -17.33
C THR A 49 16.65 -0.12 -18.70
N GLY A 50 15.73 -0.75 -19.43
CA GLY A 50 16.02 -1.36 -20.74
C GLY A 50 16.79 -2.68 -20.68
N LEU A 51 17.08 -3.21 -19.48
CA LEU A 51 17.77 -4.48 -19.26
C LEU A 51 16.84 -5.70 -19.30
N TYR A 52 15.62 -5.55 -19.82
CA TYR A 52 14.59 -6.59 -19.83
C TYR A 52 15.03 -7.91 -20.50
N LYS A 53 16.04 -7.89 -21.37
CA LYS A 53 16.61 -9.10 -21.98
C LYS A 53 17.25 -10.03 -20.95
N ASP A 54 17.93 -9.47 -19.95
CA ASP A 54 18.59 -10.26 -18.90
C ASP A 54 17.58 -10.89 -17.95
N LEU A 55 16.51 -10.15 -17.64
CA LEU A 55 15.34 -10.72 -16.97
C LEU A 55 14.67 -11.80 -17.81
N PHE A 56 14.53 -11.58 -19.12
CA PHE A 56 13.83 -12.53 -20.01
C PHE A 56 14.53 -13.90 -20.05
N ARG A 57 15.87 -13.91 -20.05
CA ARG A 57 16.71 -15.11 -20.01
C ARG A 57 16.44 -16.00 -18.79
N GLN A 58 15.90 -15.45 -17.71
CA GLN A 58 15.58 -16.22 -16.50
C GLN A 58 14.24 -16.97 -16.57
N PHE A 59 13.31 -16.58 -17.44
CA PHE A 59 11.98 -17.20 -17.47
C PHE A 59 11.98 -18.69 -17.83
N PRO A 60 12.76 -19.18 -18.81
CA PRO A 60 12.82 -20.62 -19.11
C PRO A 60 13.17 -21.47 -17.88
N ARG A 61 14.21 -21.07 -17.13
CA ARG A 61 14.58 -21.72 -15.87
C ARG A 61 13.44 -21.68 -14.87
N ARG A 62 12.82 -20.51 -14.66
CA ARG A 62 11.69 -20.33 -13.73
C ARG A 62 10.48 -21.19 -14.09
N PHE A 63 10.15 -21.32 -15.38
CA PHE A 63 9.06 -22.19 -15.84
C PHE A 63 9.38 -23.66 -15.55
N PHE A 64 10.60 -24.10 -15.84
CA PHE A 64 11.03 -25.48 -15.63
C PHE A 64 11.07 -25.86 -14.15
N GLU A 65 11.65 -25.00 -13.32
CA GLU A 65 11.80 -25.21 -11.87
C GLU A 65 10.53 -24.87 -11.07
N LYS A 66 9.45 -24.44 -11.74
CA LYS A 66 8.18 -24.00 -11.12
C LYS A 66 8.39 -22.91 -10.07
N GLU A 67 9.35 -22.01 -10.31
CA GLU A 67 9.60 -20.85 -9.45
C GLU A 67 8.51 -19.78 -9.60
N LEU A 68 8.55 -18.77 -8.74
CA LEU A 68 7.71 -17.58 -8.91
C LEU A 68 8.04 -16.87 -10.23
N ILE A 69 6.98 -16.49 -10.94
CA ILE A 69 7.05 -15.80 -12.23
C ILE A 69 6.36 -14.44 -12.10
N ALA A 70 7.04 -13.39 -12.57
CA ALA A 70 6.49 -12.06 -12.70
C ALA A 70 5.61 -11.93 -13.95
N TRP A 71 4.46 -12.63 -13.97
CA TRP A 71 3.57 -12.70 -15.14
C TRP A 71 3.23 -11.36 -15.82
N PRO A 72 2.92 -10.27 -15.08
CA PRO A 72 2.64 -8.98 -15.72
C PRO A 72 3.82 -8.45 -16.53
N HIS A 73 5.03 -8.64 -16.00
CA HIS A 73 6.29 -8.19 -16.60
C HIS A 73 6.72 -9.13 -17.73
N PHE A 74 6.50 -10.44 -17.60
CA PHE A 74 6.72 -11.39 -18.68
C PHE A 74 5.92 -11.00 -19.93
N VAL A 75 4.62 -10.74 -19.75
CA VAL A 75 3.74 -10.27 -20.82
C VAL A 75 4.21 -8.94 -21.38
N GLU A 76 4.57 -7.98 -20.53
CA GLU A 76 5.07 -6.69 -20.99
C GLU A 76 6.33 -6.83 -21.84
N ILE A 77 7.24 -7.74 -21.48
CA ILE A 77 8.44 -8.02 -22.27
C ILE A 77 8.07 -8.63 -23.63
N LEU A 78 7.12 -9.56 -23.68
CA LEU A 78 6.64 -10.10 -24.97
C LEU A 78 6.12 -8.98 -25.87
N MET A 79 5.35 -8.04 -25.31
CA MET A 79 4.81 -6.89 -26.03
C MET A 79 5.91 -5.92 -26.48
N LEU A 80 6.89 -5.60 -25.62
CA LEU A 80 8.03 -4.75 -25.95
C LEU A 80 8.91 -5.32 -27.06
N ASN A 81 8.95 -6.66 -27.20
CA ASN A 81 9.67 -7.33 -28.28
C ASN A 81 8.78 -7.62 -29.50
N HIS A 82 7.58 -7.03 -29.57
CA HIS A 82 6.61 -7.24 -30.65
C HIS A 82 6.31 -8.71 -30.95
N ILE A 83 6.39 -9.58 -29.93
CA ILE A 83 6.10 -11.00 -30.08
C ILE A 83 4.59 -11.17 -30.23
N LYS A 84 4.16 -11.81 -31.32
CA LYS A 84 2.73 -12.08 -31.56
C LYS A 84 2.21 -13.10 -30.56
N ILE A 85 1.33 -12.64 -29.68
CA ILE A 85 0.70 -13.47 -28.65
C ILE A 85 -0.56 -14.09 -29.26
N ASN A 86 -0.46 -15.33 -29.73
CA ASN A 86 -1.59 -16.07 -30.29
C ASN A 86 -2.43 -16.72 -29.17
N HIS A 87 -3.61 -17.24 -29.54
CA HIS A 87 -4.54 -17.84 -28.58
C HIS A 87 -3.91 -18.95 -27.71
N PRO A 88 -3.12 -19.91 -28.24
CA PRO A 88 -2.42 -20.89 -27.40
C PRO A 88 -1.51 -20.28 -26.33
N ILE A 89 -0.77 -19.21 -26.66
CA ILE A 89 0.09 -18.52 -25.70
C ILE A 89 -0.75 -17.79 -24.64
N VAL A 90 -1.87 -17.17 -25.04
CA VAL A 90 -2.81 -16.54 -24.10
C VAL A 90 -3.32 -17.56 -23.08
N GLU A 91 -3.78 -18.73 -23.53
CA GLU A 91 -4.24 -19.80 -22.63
C GLU A 91 -3.13 -20.30 -21.70
N ALA A 92 -1.92 -20.50 -22.22
CA ALA A 92 -0.77 -20.94 -21.41
C ALA A 92 -0.42 -19.92 -20.32
N ILE A 93 -0.44 -18.62 -20.65
CA ILE A 93 -0.20 -17.53 -19.68
C ILE A 93 -1.34 -17.46 -18.66
N PHE A 94 -2.58 -17.60 -19.10
CA PHE A 94 -3.75 -17.61 -18.23
C PHE A 94 -3.66 -18.75 -17.20
N GLU A 95 -3.47 -19.99 -17.65
CA GLU A 95 -3.36 -21.16 -16.79
C GLU A 95 -2.11 -21.12 -15.90
N GLY A 96 -0.96 -20.67 -16.41
CA GLY A 96 0.24 -20.48 -15.60
C GLY A 96 0.06 -19.43 -14.50
N SER A 97 -0.58 -18.31 -14.83
CA SER A 97 -0.89 -17.27 -13.84
C SER A 97 -1.92 -17.74 -12.82
N LYS A 98 -2.85 -18.62 -13.20
CA LYS A 98 -3.84 -19.24 -12.31
C LYS A 98 -3.18 -20.21 -11.34
N ALA A 99 -2.36 -21.13 -11.85
CA ALA A 99 -1.61 -22.11 -11.05
C ALA A 99 -0.73 -21.44 -9.99
N THR A 100 -0.16 -20.28 -10.32
CA THR A 100 0.68 -19.50 -9.41
C THR A 100 -0.10 -18.45 -8.60
N LYS A 101 -1.44 -18.39 -8.67
CA LYS A 101 -2.27 -17.38 -7.99
C LYS A 101 -1.86 -15.93 -8.30
N ALA A 102 -1.41 -15.70 -9.53
CA ALA A 102 -0.89 -14.41 -10.02
C ALA A 102 -1.85 -13.67 -10.95
N GLN A 103 -3.00 -14.25 -11.31
CA GLN A 103 -4.03 -13.65 -12.17
C GLN A 103 -4.39 -12.22 -11.77
N LYS A 104 -4.56 -11.96 -10.46
CA LYS A 104 -4.91 -10.63 -9.97
C LYS A 104 -3.91 -9.55 -10.37
N TYR A 105 -2.63 -9.90 -10.45
CA TYR A 105 -1.59 -8.97 -10.85
C TYR A 105 -1.51 -8.82 -12.36
N LEU A 106 -1.73 -9.91 -13.10
CA LEU A 106 -1.77 -9.88 -14.56
C LEU A 106 -2.93 -9.00 -15.05
N ALA A 107 -4.10 -9.08 -14.39
CA ALA A 107 -5.27 -8.27 -14.69
C ALA A 107 -5.07 -6.76 -14.47
N LEU A 108 -4.08 -6.35 -13.66
CA LEU A 108 -3.73 -4.93 -13.49
C LEU A 108 -3.00 -4.35 -14.70
N ASN A 109 -2.37 -5.19 -15.53
CA ASN A 109 -1.73 -4.74 -16.77
C ASN A 109 -2.81 -4.44 -17.82
N LYS A 110 -3.14 -3.16 -17.99
CA LYS A 110 -4.16 -2.69 -18.94
C LYS A 110 -3.87 -3.11 -20.38
N LYS A 111 -2.59 -3.25 -20.77
CA LYS A 111 -2.22 -3.61 -22.14
C LYS A 111 -2.60 -5.05 -22.49
N TRP A 112 -2.67 -5.93 -21.50
CA TRP A 112 -3.01 -7.35 -21.68
C TRP A 112 -4.48 -7.58 -22.09
N GLN A 113 -5.38 -6.63 -21.79
CA GLN A 113 -6.82 -6.75 -22.08
C GLN A 113 -7.14 -6.94 -23.57
N VAL A 114 -6.23 -6.51 -24.46
CA VAL A 114 -6.40 -6.64 -25.92
C VAL A 114 -6.32 -8.10 -26.36
N TYR A 115 -5.63 -8.95 -25.58
CA TYR A 115 -5.43 -10.36 -25.90
C TYR A 115 -6.44 -11.29 -25.21
N ASP A 116 -7.04 -10.87 -24.08
CA ASP A 116 -7.95 -11.71 -23.31
C ASP A 116 -8.99 -10.90 -22.50
N ILE A 117 -10.26 -11.03 -22.88
CA ILE A 117 -11.39 -10.38 -22.21
C ILE A 117 -11.60 -10.86 -20.76
N ARG A 118 -11.17 -12.09 -20.41
CA ARG A 118 -11.31 -12.63 -19.04
C ARG A 118 -10.58 -11.75 -18.02
N MET A 119 -9.51 -11.08 -18.45
CA MET A 119 -8.70 -10.21 -17.59
C MET A 119 -9.43 -8.92 -17.24
N GLN A 120 -10.29 -8.42 -18.14
CA GLN A 120 -11.18 -7.32 -17.83
C GLN A 120 -12.16 -7.72 -16.73
N ASN A 121 -12.77 -8.89 -16.81
CA ASN A 121 -13.70 -9.38 -15.79
C ASN A 121 -13.02 -9.52 -14.42
N ILE A 122 -11.81 -10.09 -14.37
CA ILE A 122 -11.03 -10.22 -13.13
C ILE A 122 -10.73 -8.83 -12.55
N ARG A 123 -10.35 -7.86 -13.38
CA ARG A 123 -10.07 -6.49 -12.93
C ARG A 123 -11.30 -5.80 -12.38
N THR A 124 -12.46 -5.94 -13.02
CA THR A 124 -13.73 -5.41 -12.49
C THR A 124 -14.04 -6.02 -11.12
N GLN A 125 -13.93 -7.34 -10.98
CA GLN A 125 -14.12 -8.01 -9.69
C GLN A 125 -13.14 -7.53 -8.60
N LEU A 126 -11.89 -7.23 -8.97
CA LEU A 126 -10.91 -6.67 -8.03
C LEU A 126 -11.28 -5.25 -7.61
N TRP A 127 -11.76 -4.44 -8.56
CA TRP A 127 -12.24 -3.09 -8.28
C TRP A 127 -13.44 -3.10 -7.36
N ASP A 128 -14.45 -3.92 -7.64
CA ASP A 128 -15.65 -4.06 -6.81
C ASP A 128 -15.27 -4.50 -5.39
N LYS A 129 -14.41 -5.52 -5.25
CA LYS A 129 -13.90 -5.96 -3.94
C LYS A 129 -13.15 -4.87 -3.20
N MET A 130 -12.34 -4.08 -3.90
CA MET A 130 -11.61 -2.96 -3.31
C MET A 130 -12.58 -1.88 -2.83
N GLN A 131 -13.58 -1.53 -3.64
CA GLN A 131 -14.59 -0.54 -3.29
C GLN A 131 -15.40 -0.99 -2.07
N THR A 132 -15.92 -2.22 -2.08
CA THR A 132 -16.63 -2.78 -0.91
C THR A 132 -15.74 -2.83 0.33
N HIS A 133 -14.45 -3.13 0.19
CA HIS A 133 -13.51 -3.09 1.31
C HIS A 133 -13.33 -1.68 1.87
N LEU A 134 -13.20 -0.68 1.01
CA LEU A 134 -13.08 0.72 1.39
C LEU A 134 -14.35 1.23 2.08
N GLU A 135 -15.52 0.89 1.54
CA GLU A 135 -16.83 1.21 2.15
C GLU A 135 -16.98 0.58 3.54
N ASN A 136 -16.62 -0.70 3.68
CA ASN A 136 -16.63 -1.37 4.99
C ASN A 136 -15.65 -0.74 5.96
N MET A 137 -14.43 -0.40 5.53
CA MET A 137 -13.46 0.30 6.37
C MET A 137 -13.97 1.67 6.81
N LYS A 138 -14.64 2.38 5.92
CA LYS A 138 -15.27 3.68 6.19
C LYS A 138 -16.33 3.55 7.27
N GLU A 139 -17.24 2.59 7.17
CA GLU A 139 -18.28 2.35 8.17
C GLU A 139 -17.70 1.90 9.52
N VAL A 140 -16.69 1.02 9.52
CA VAL A 140 -15.99 0.62 10.75
C VAL A 140 -15.35 1.82 11.45
N LEU A 141 -14.75 2.76 10.71
CA LEU A 141 -14.18 3.96 11.32
C LEU A 141 -15.26 4.90 11.86
N LYS A 142 -16.40 5.05 11.18
CA LYS A 142 -17.55 5.83 11.72
C LYS A 142 -18.04 5.25 13.04
N GLN A 143 -18.28 3.94 13.08
CA GLN A 143 -18.70 3.23 14.30
C GLN A 143 -17.66 3.38 15.42
N LYS A 144 -16.37 3.31 15.08
CA LYS A 144 -15.29 3.54 16.04
C LYS A 144 -15.32 4.97 16.61
N ILE A 145 -15.50 5.98 15.76
CA ILE A 145 -15.61 7.38 16.19
C ILE A 145 -16.81 7.57 17.12
N GLU A 146 -17.98 7.03 16.76
CA GLU A 146 -19.18 7.10 17.59
C GLU A 146 -19.00 6.41 18.94
N PHE A 147 -18.39 5.23 18.96
CA PHE A 147 -18.05 4.52 20.19
C PHE A 147 -17.13 5.36 21.09
N LEU A 148 -16.06 5.95 20.53
CA LEU A 148 -15.10 6.78 21.27
C LEU A 148 -15.76 8.06 21.81
N LYS A 149 -16.67 8.66 21.05
CA LYS A 149 -17.52 9.77 21.48
C LYS A 149 -18.34 9.38 22.71
N ASN A 150 -19.00 8.23 22.68
CA ASN A 150 -19.85 7.76 23.79
C ASN A 150 -19.03 7.44 25.06
N GLN A 151 -17.81 6.92 24.90
CA GLN A 151 -16.87 6.68 26.01
C GLN A 151 -16.11 7.93 26.47
N ARG A 152 -16.32 9.09 25.84
CA ARG A 152 -15.62 10.35 26.10
C ARG A 152 -14.09 10.26 25.95
N LEU A 153 -13.60 9.39 25.07
CA LEU A 153 -12.18 9.17 24.80
C LEU A 153 -11.65 10.13 23.71
N ILE A 154 -11.52 11.41 24.05
CA ILE A 154 -11.26 12.52 23.10
C ILE A 154 -9.98 12.32 22.27
N ASN A 155 -8.89 11.87 22.90
CA ASN A 155 -7.60 11.74 22.21
C ASN A 155 -7.62 10.62 21.15
N ASP A 156 -8.26 9.50 21.47
CA ASP A 156 -8.40 8.39 20.53
C ASP A 156 -9.43 8.72 19.44
N GLU A 157 -10.47 9.47 19.79
CA GLU A 157 -11.43 10.01 18.84
C GLU A 157 -10.72 10.89 17.79
N LYS A 158 -9.82 11.79 18.24
CA LYS A 158 -8.99 12.62 17.35
C LYS A 158 -8.18 11.77 16.36
N LYS A 159 -7.46 10.76 16.85
CA LYS A 159 -6.65 9.85 16.00
C LYS A 159 -7.51 9.10 14.99
N ALA A 160 -8.73 8.72 15.38
CA ALA A 160 -9.67 8.07 14.47
C ALA A 160 -10.15 9.03 13.36
N PHE A 161 -10.45 10.29 13.68
CA PHE A 161 -10.76 11.33 12.69
C PHE A 161 -9.59 11.61 11.75
N GLU A 162 -8.37 11.76 12.26
CA GLU A 162 -7.18 11.99 11.43
C GLU A 162 -6.98 10.84 10.43
N LYS A 163 -7.09 9.59 10.90
CA LYS A 163 -7.04 8.41 10.02
C LYS A 163 -8.18 8.40 9.00
N TYR A 164 -9.39 8.80 9.39
CA TYR A 164 -10.53 8.89 8.49
C TYR A 164 -10.28 9.89 7.37
N MET A 165 -9.88 11.12 7.71
CA MET A 165 -9.64 12.19 6.76
C MET A 165 -8.46 11.89 5.83
N GLN A 166 -7.45 11.16 6.31
CA GLN A 166 -6.34 10.69 5.47
C GLN A 166 -6.79 9.65 4.42
N LEU A 167 -7.74 8.77 4.79
CA LEU A 167 -8.20 7.69 3.91
C LEU A 167 -9.35 8.12 2.99
N PHE A 168 -10.18 9.08 3.44
CA PHE A 168 -11.39 9.54 2.73
C PHE A 168 -11.47 11.08 2.72
N PRO A 169 -10.52 11.78 2.08
CA PRO A 169 -10.45 13.24 2.11
C PRO A 169 -11.63 13.94 1.41
N GLU A 170 -12.27 13.27 0.46
CA GLU A 170 -13.40 13.81 -0.32
C GLU A 170 -14.76 13.60 0.36
N ASP A 171 -14.80 12.91 1.50
CA ASP A 171 -16.06 12.65 2.19
C ASP A 171 -16.53 13.83 3.03
N GLU A 172 -17.36 14.68 2.46
CA GLU A 172 -17.91 15.86 3.14
C GLU A 172 -18.72 15.53 4.40
N SER A 173 -19.26 14.31 4.53
CA SER A 173 -20.06 13.91 5.69
C SER A 173 -19.25 13.88 7.00
N ILE A 174 -17.92 13.85 6.93
CA ILE A 174 -17.06 13.88 8.11
C ILE A 174 -16.90 15.30 8.67
N ASN A 175 -17.09 16.35 7.86
CA ASN A 175 -16.84 17.73 8.28
C ASN A 175 -17.76 18.17 9.42
N THR A 176 -19.03 17.76 9.36
CA THR A 176 -20.01 18.01 10.43
C THR A 176 -19.59 17.31 11.72
N LEU A 177 -19.28 16.01 11.66
CA LEU A 177 -18.83 15.22 12.80
C LEU A 177 -17.53 15.76 13.41
N PHE A 178 -16.61 16.25 12.58
CA PHE A 178 -15.35 16.80 13.02
C PHE A 178 -15.53 18.18 13.69
N ASN A 179 -16.45 19.01 13.19
CA ASN A 179 -16.79 20.27 13.85
C ASN A 179 -17.43 20.03 15.22
N ASP A 180 -18.34 19.07 15.34
CA ASP A 180 -18.91 18.63 16.63
C ASP A 180 -17.83 18.13 17.60
N PHE A 181 -16.84 17.41 17.07
CA PHE A 181 -15.68 16.97 17.85
C PHE A 181 -14.86 18.16 18.35
N LYS A 182 -14.53 19.14 17.49
CA LYS A 182 -13.79 20.34 17.88
C LYS A 182 -14.50 21.12 18.97
N GLU A 183 -15.82 21.27 18.86
CA GLU A 183 -16.60 21.98 19.87
C GLU A 183 -16.55 21.24 21.22
N ARG A 184 -16.75 19.92 21.22
CA ARG A 184 -16.62 19.10 22.44
C ARG A 184 -15.22 19.16 23.04
N GLN A 185 -14.19 19.10 22.21
CA GLN A 185 -12.80 19.23 22.65
C GLN A 185 -12.55 20.59 23.30
N ALA A 186 -13.01 21.67 22.69
CA ALA A 186 -12.91 23.03 23.25
C ALA A 186 -13.60 23.14 24.61
N ARG A 187 -14.84 22.63 24.73
CA ARG A 187 -15.58 22.60 26.00
C ARG A 187 -14.81 21.83 27.09
N ASN A 188 -14.23 20.69 26.74
CA ASN A 188 -13.44 19.89 27.70
C ASN A 188 -12.15 20.60 28.15
N ILE A 189 -11.46 21.31 27.24
CA ILE A 189 -10.29 22.12 27.60
C ILE A 189 -10.69 23.27 28.54
N ILE A 190 -11.80 23.96 28.26
CA ILE A 190 -12.31 25.05 29.11
C ILE A 190 -12.67 24.51 30.50
N ASN A 191 -13.42 23.41 30.57
CA ASN A 191 -13.80 22.80 31.84
C ASN A 191 -12.57 22.38 32.67
N ARG A 192 -11.59 21.75 32.04
CA ARG A 192 -10.34 21.35 32.71
C ARG A 192 -9.57 22.57 33.24
N LYS A 193 -9.48 23.65 32.47
CA LYS A 193 -8.85 24.91 32.92
C LYS A 193 -9.61 25.57 34.07
N LEU A 194 -10.95 25.53 34.05
CA LEU A 194 -11.78 26.06 35.14
C LEU A 194 -11.63 25.24 36.42
N GLU A 195 -11.60 23.91 36.33
CA GLU A 195 -11.35 23.02 37.47
C GLU A 195 -9.96 23.26 38.07
N GLN A 196 -8.92 23.39 37.24
CA GLN A 196 -7.57 23.72 37.69
C GLN A 196 -7.51 25.07 38.41
N ARG A 197 -8.22 26.10 37.91
CA ARG A 197 -8.31 27.41 38.58
C ARG A 197 -9.01 27.31 39.93
N LYS A 198 -10.17 26.64 40.00
CA LYS A 198 -10.89 26.42 41.27
C LYS A 198 -10.03 25.69 42.30
N LEU A 199 -9.29 24.67 41.89
CA LEU A 199 -8.36 23.94 42.77
C LEU A 199 -7.20 24.81 43.26
N LYS A 200 -6.71 25.75 42.43
CA LYS A 200 -5.71 26.75 42.86
C LYS A 200 -6.30 27.74 43.86
N ASP A 201 -7.53 28.21 43.64
CA ASP A 201 -8.20 29.19 44.50
C ASP A 201 -8.59 28.61 45.88
N ILE A 202 -8.78 27.29 45.99
CA ILE A 202 -9.07 26.58 47.26
C ILE A 202 -7.77 26.25 48.05
N GLY A 203 -6.59 26.57 47.51
CA GLY A 203 -5.31 26.34 48.19
C GLY A 203 -4.87 24.86 48.27
N LEU A 204 -5.47 23.99 47.44
CA LEU A 204 -5.17 22.55 47.39
C LEU A 204 -4.09 22.18 46.36
N PHE A 205 -3.48 23.15 45.67
CA PHE A 205 -2.29 22.91 44.87
C PHE A 205 -1.02 23.04 45.74
N THR A 206 -0.66 21.96 46.42
CA THR A 206 0.75 21.67 46.69
C THR A 206 1.40 21.25 45.37
N ASN A 207 2.49 21.92 45.02
CA ASN A 207 3.38 21.67 43.88
C ASN A 207 3.34 20.23 43.36
N LEU A 208 2.68 20.02 42.22
CA LEU A 208 3.06 18.95 41.31
C LEU A 208 3.70 19.67 40.12
N ASP A 209 5.02 19.67 40.14
CA ASP A 209 5.88 20.00 39.01
C ASP A 209 5.36 19.23 37.80
N ILE A 210 4.76 19.98 36.88
CA ILE A 210 4.56 19.50 35.52
C ILE A 210 5.80 20.01 34.81
N ASP A 211 6.75 19.10 34.63
CA ASP A 211 7.90 19.28 33.75
C ASP A 211 7.42 19.88 32.43
N GLU A 212 7.88 21.11 32.18
CA GLU A 212 7.92 21.71 30.85
C GLU A 212 8.90 20.88 30.02
N GLU A 213 8.47 19.73 29.49
CA GLU A 213 9.12 19.16 28.32
C GLU A 213 8.75 20.04 27.12
N GLU A 214 9.67 20.95 26.83
CA GLU A 214 9.75 21.79 25.64
C GLU A 214 9.51 20.95 24.37
N GLU A 215 8.46 21.31 23.63
CA GLU A 215 8.38 21.04 22.20
C GLU A 215 9.53 21.76 21.48
N LYS A 216 10.46 20.98 20.93
CA LYS A 216 11.23 21.30 19.73
C LYS A 216 11.08 20.19 18.70
#